data_AF-A0A3T1B804-F1
#
_entry.id   AF-A0A3T1B804-F1
#
_cell.length_a   1.000
_cell.length_b   1.000
_cell.length_c   1.000
_cell.angle_alpha   90.00
_cell.angle_beta   90.00
_cell.angle_gamma   90.00
#
_symmetry.space_group_name_H-M   'P 1'
#
loop_
_entity.id
_entity.type
_entity.pdbx_description
1 polymer ?
#
loop_
_entity_poly.entity_id
_entity_poly.type
_entity_poly.pdbx_seq_one_letter_code
_entity_poly.pdbx_strand_id
1 'polypeptide(L)'
;MPSHHVAGEPADSVLEDLDTAAAAYAERRSEADPEALEALREDLIRYCLPFAGRLARRYRGRGEYLEDLEQVARLGLVKAIDRYDPERGSFTAYAVITISGELKRHFRDRTWGVHVPRRVQDLSLEVGHASMVLTSSLARTPTTAELAERLGVSESAVREAVESAAGYAPASLNAPVAGDGLMEFGDLIGEPDEDLEAVTDKLTVTDLLLRLPARERRMLAMRFYGNRTQAEIAAELGISQMHVSRLLSRALSWLREAMLSDTPPRWEASDRPSSHNGMQVTVDRDGAGLVVRVRGEVDRDTAERLRVGLRHAMSSRTVVVDFSGVPLIDAAGVSVLVDATLTAAAKGVDICVSGAQPYVARILAVSGLENVLRRC
;
A
#
# COMPACT_ATOMS: atom_id res chain seq x y z
N MET A 1 -24.80 70.55 -3.98
CA MET A 1 -24.28 69.99 -5.25
C MET A 1 -25.29 68.96 -5.72
N PRO A 2 -26.01 69.18 -6.83
CA PRO A 2 -27.05 68.27 -7.27
C PRO A 2 -26.39 67.02 -7.87
N SER A 3 -26.72 65.86 -7.30
CA SER A 3 -26.39 64.55 -7.84
C SER A 3 -27.20 64.32 -9.11
N HIS A 4 -26.54 64.40 -10.27
CA HIS A 4 -27.09 63.88 -11.51
C HIS A 4 -27.12 62.34 -11.42
N HIS A 5 -28.30 61.82 -11.15
CA HIS A 5 -28.64 60.42 -11.39
C HIS A 5 -28.74 60.24 -12.91
N VAL A 6 -27.68 59.73 -13.52
CA VAL A 6 -27.71 59.30 -14.93
C VAL A 6 -28.54 58.02 -14.97
N ALA A 7 -29.75 58.12 -15.54
CA ALA A 7 -30.60 56.98 -15.85
C ALA A 7 -29.81 55.97 -16.68
N GLY A 8 -29.78 54.71 -16.23
CA GLY A 8 -29.13 53.64 -16.98
C GLY A 8 -29.80 53.47 -18.34
N GLU A 9 -29.02 53.55 -19.41
CA GLU A 9 -29.43 53.09 -20.74
C GLU A 9 -29.91 51.63 -20.63
N PRO A 10 -31.01 51.27 -21.31
CA PRO A 10 -31.53 49.91 -21.27
C PRO A 10 -30.45 48.94 -21.76
N ALA A 11 -30.22 47.86 -21.02
CA ALA A 11 -29.17 46.88 -21.32
C ALA A 11 -29.26 46.30 -22.75
N ASP A 12 -30.44 46.35 -23.36
CA ASP A 12 -30.69 45.95 -24.75
C ASP A 12 -30.06 46.91 -25.77
N SER A 13 -30.04 48.24 -25.53
CA SER A 13 -29.42 49.18 -26.49
C SER A 13 -27.91 48.99 -26.55
N VAL A 14 -27.28 48.69 -25.41
CA VAL A 14 -25.83 48.43 -25.33
C VAL A 14 -25.44 47.12 -26.04
N LEU A 15 -26.34 46.13 -26.11
CA LEU A 15 -26.10 44.88 -26.84
C LEU A 15 -26.30 45.08 -28.35
N GLU A 16 -27.32 45.85 -28.76
CA GLU A 16 -27.56 46.22 -30.15
C GLU A 16 -26.40 47.05 -30.74
N ASP A 17 -25.79 47.93 -29.94
CA ASP A 17 -24.62 48.71 -30.33
C ASP A 17 -23.38 47.83 -30.57
N LEU A 18 -23.21 46.76 -29.77
CA LEU A 18 -22.12 45.79 -29.94
C LEU A 18 -22.28 44.95 -31.21
N ASP A 19 -23.52 44.52 -31.52
CA ASP A 19 -23.81 43.78 -32.75
C ASP A 19 -23.60 44.65 -33.99
N THR A 20 -24.02 45.91 -33.94
CA THR A 20 -23.77 46.88 -35.00
C THR A 20 -22.28 47.10 -35.23
N ALA A 21 -21.51 47.31 -34.16
CA ALA A 21 -20.06 47.50 -34.24
C ALA A 21 -19.34 46.26 -34.83
N ALA A 22 -19.76 45.06 -34.44
CA ALA A 22 -19.20 43.82 -34.95
C ALA A 22 -19.54 43.56 -36.43
N ALA A 23 -20.77 43.90 -36.86
CA ALA A 23 -21.15 43.83 -38.27
C ALA A 23 -20.33 44.80 -39.13
N ALA A 24 -20.17 46.05 -38.67
CA ALA A 24 -19.34 47.06 -39.35
C ALA A 24 -17.86 46.63 -39.44
N TYR A 25 -17.34 45.97 -38.41
CA TYR A 25 -16.00 45.36 -38.45
C TYR A 25 -15.92 44.26 -39.51
N ALA A 26 -16.92 43.36 -39.57
CA ALA A 26 -16.93 42.25 -40.52
C ALA A 26 -17.00 42.72 -41.97
N GLU A 27 -17.75 43.78 -42.27
CA GLU A 27 -17.81 44.40 -43.59
C GLU A 27 -16.47 45.03 -43.99
N ARG A 28 -15.83 45.75 -43.08
CA ARG A 28 -14.55 46.45 -43.37
C ARG A 28 -13.34 45.52 -43.42
N ARG A 29 -13.44 44.33 -42.81
CA ARG A 29 -12.36 43.34 -42.74
C ARG A 29 -11.96 42.80 -44.13
N SER A 30 -12.89 42.69 -45.07
CA SER A 30 -12.62 42.12 -46.40
C SER A 30 -11.82 43.05 -47.31
N GLU A 31 -11.89 44.36 -47.05
CA GLU A 31 -11.27 45.42 -47.88
C GLU A 31 -10.03 46.05 -47.23
N ALA A 32 -9.77 45.76 -45.96
CA ALA A 32 -8.66 46.34 -45.21
C ALA A 32 -7.29 45.72 -45.55
N ASP A 33 -6.26 46.55 -45.59
CA ASP A 33 -4.87 46.08 -45.59
C ASP A 33 -4.48 45.51 -44.20
N PRO A 34 -3.35 44.79 -44.06
CA PRO A 34 -2.99 44.14 -42.80
C PRO A 34 -2.86 45.09 -41.59
N GLU A 35 -2.41 46.32 -41.79
CA GLU A 35 -2.20 47.29 -40.72
C GLU A 35 -3.53 47.91 -40.25
N ALA A 36 -4.38 48.28 -41.21
CA ALA A 36 -5.74 48.73 -40.95
C ALA A 36 -6.60 47.63 -40.33
N LEU A 37 -6.42 46.37 -40.72
CA LEU A 37 -7.14 45.24 -40.15
C LEU A 37 -6.80 45.05 -38.66
N GLU A 38 -5.52 45.14 -38.28
CA GLU A 38 -5.13 45.03 -36.88
C GLU A 38 -5.66 46.21 -36.06
N ALA A 39 -5.61 47.43 -36.59
CA ALA A 39 -6.19 48.60 -35.92
C ALA A 39 -7.72 48.46 -35.71
N LEU A 40 -8.45 48.03 -36.74
CA LEU A 40 -9.90 47.78 -36.65
C LEU A 40 -10.24 46.70 -35.63
N ARG A 41 -9.41 45.65 -35.57
CA ARG A 41 -9.53 44.57 -34.62
C ARG A 41 -9.29 45.05 -33.19
N GLU A 42 -8.22 45.82 -32.96
CA GLU A 42 -7.93 46.42 -31.66
C GLU A 42 -9.05 47.34 -31.18
N ASP A 43 -9.59 48.17 -32.06
CA ASP A 43 -10.68 49.09 -31.73
C ASP A 43 -11.94 48.33 -31.31
N LEU A 44 -12.32 47.29 -32.06
CA LEU A 44 -13.46 46.44 -31.70
C LEU A 44 -13.21 45.70 -30.37
N ILE A 45 -12.00 45.17 -30.16
CA ILE A 45 -11.65 44.53 -28.89
C ILE A 45 -11.83 45.52 -27.74
N ARG A 46 -11.24 46.72 -27.83
CA ARG A 46 -11.31 47.77 -26.80
C ARG A 46 -12.75 48.16 -26.49
N TYR A 47 -13.57 48.34 -27.54
CA TYR A 47 -14.99 48.64 -27.39
C TYR A 47 -15.74 47.54 -26.64
N CYS A 48 -15.43 46.28 -26.91
CA CYS A 48 -16.08 45.12 -26.29
C CYS A 48 -15.51 44.70 -24.92
N LEU A 49 -14.40 45.29 -24.44
CA LEU A 49 -13.78 44.92 -23.16
C LEU A 49 -14.75 44.98 -21.95
N PRO A 50 -15.58 46.04 -21.77
CA PRO A 50 -16.51 46.11 -20.65
C PRO A 50 -17.54 44.99 -20.67
N PHE A 51 -17.95 44.52 -21.85
CA PHE A 51 -18.87 43.40 -22.02
C PHE A 51 -18.26 42.09 -21.51
N ALA A 52 -17.00 41.79 -21.87
CA ALA A 52 -16.28 40.62 -21.34
C ALA A 52 -16.14 40.69 -19.80
N GLY A 53 -15.83 41.86 -19.24
CA GLY A 53 -15.77 42.07 -17.80
C GLY A 53 -17.09 41.81 -17.08
N ARG A 54 -18.24 42.22 -17.66
CA ARG A 54 -19.58 41.91 -17.12
C ARG A 54 -19.85 40.41 -17.09
N LEU A 55 -19.40 39.65 -18.09
CA LEU A 55 -19.53 38.20 -18.12
C LEU A 55 -18.65 37.52 -17.06
N ALA A 56 -17.40 37.95 -16.90
CA ALA A 56 -16.49 37.43 -15.87
C ALA A 56 -17.06 37.60 -14.45
N ARG A 57 -17.69 38.74 -14.14
CA ARG A 57 -18.27 39.02 -12.82
C ARG A 57 -19.34 38.03 -12.37
N ARG A 58 -20.02 37.34 -13.30
CA ARG A 58 -20.99 36.28 -12.99
C ARG A 58 -20.35 35.02 -12.36
N TYR A 59 -19.03 34.90 -12.49
CA TYR A 59 -18.23 33.79 -11.96
C TYR A 59 -17.41 34.17 -10.71
N ARG A 60 -17.60 35.38 -10.17
CA ARG A 60 -16.93 35.82 -8.94
C ARG A 60 -17.30 34.93 -7.74
N GLY A 61 -16.38 34.82 -6.78
CA GLY A 61 -16.63 34.11 -5.52
C GLY A 61 -16.50 32.59 -5.63
N ARG A 62 -15.90 32.11 -6.71
CA ARG A 62 -15.65 30.68 -6.97
C ARG A 62 -14.15 30.36 -6.84
N GLY A 63 -13.45 30.89 -5.84
CA GLY A 63 -12.05 30.56 -5.55
C GLY A 63 -10.95 31.09 -6.50
N GLU A 64 -11.30 31.70 -7.62
CA GLU A 64 -10.36 32.44 -8.49
C GLU A 64 -10.47 33.96 -8.29
N TYR A 65 -9.36 34.68 -8.49
CA TYR A 65 -9.35 36.13 -8.44
C TYR A 65 -10.13 36.72 -9.61
N LEU A 66 -10.90 37.78 -9.36
CA LEU A 66 -11.71 38.42 -10.41
C LEU A 66 -10.85 38.92 -11.57
N GLU A 67 -9.64 39.41 -11.28
CA GLU A 67 -8.71 39.90 -12.30
C GLU A 67 -8.31 38.79 -13.28
N ASP A 68 -8.05 37.58 -12.78
CA ASP A 68 -7.73 36.41 -13.61
C ASP A 68 -8.92 36.00 -14.47
N LEU A 69 -10.13 35.99 -13.89
CA LEU A 69 -11.36 35.72 -14.64
C LEU A 69 -11.61 36.77 -15.72
N GLU A 70 -11.34 38.05 -15.45
CA GLU A 70 -11.41 39.10 -16.46
C GLU A 70 -10.42 38.85 -17.61
N GLN A 71 -9.18 38.42 -17.33
CA GLN A 71 -8.22 38.07 -18.38
C GLN A 71 -8.67 36.89 -19.23
N VAL A 72 -9.22 35.84 -18.60
CA VAL A 72 -9.77 34.69 -19.33
C VAL A 72 -10.94 35.12 -20.21
N ALA A 73 -11.82 35.99 -19.71
CA ALA A 73 -12.93 36.51 -20.49
C ALA A 73 -12.46 37.37 -21.67
N ARG A 74 -11.42 38.19 -21.49
CA ARG A 74 -10.78 38.97 -22.56
C ARG A 74 -10.18 38.07 -23.62
N LEU A 75 -9.50 36.98 -23.24
CA LEU A 75 -9.01 35.97 -24.19
C LEU A 75 -10.17 35.33 -24.99
N GLY A 76 -11.28 35.02 -24.32
CA GLY A 76 -12.48 34.51 -24.96
C GLY A 76 -13.13 35.50 -25.93
N LEU A 77 -13.11 36.80 -25.59
CA LEU A 77 -13.59 37.87 -26.45
C LEU A 77 -12.76 37.97 -27.74
N VAL A 78 -11.43 37.99 -27.61
CA VAL A 78 -10.53 38.03 -28.76
C VAL A 78 -10.81 36.85 -29.70
N LYS A 79 -10.91 35.64 -29.15
CA LYS A 79 -11.27 34.42 -29.88
C LYS A 79 -12.64 34.49 -30.56
N ALA A 80 -13.60 35.22 -29.98
CA ALA A 80 -14.93 35.41 -30.54
C ALA A 80 -14.89 36.40 -31.71
N ILE A 81 -14.16 37.51 -31.58
CA ILE A 81 -13.98 38.51 -32.64
C ILE A 81 -13.27 37.88 -33.85
N ASP A 82 -12.19 37.13 -33.62
CA ASP A 82 -11.39 36.56 -34.70
C ASP A 82 -12.19 35.58 -35.60
N ARG A 83 -13.19 34.91 -35.01
CA ARG A 83 -14.01 33.85 -35.63
C ARG A 83 -15.46 34.22 -35.86
N TYR A 84 -15.83 35.47 -35.62
CA TYR A 84 -17.19 35.93 -35.86
C TYR A 84 -17.52 35.91 -37.35
N ASP A 85 -18.73 35.47 -37.66
CA ASP A 85 -19.29 35.37 -39.01
C ASP A 85 -20.69 36.00 -38.98
N PRO A 86 -20.89 37.17 -39.60
CA PRO A 86 -22.16 37.90 -39.54
C PRO A 86 -23.31 37.16 -40.24
N GLU A 87 -23.03 36.23 -41.15
CA GLU A 87 -24.07 35.44 -41.84
C GLU A 87 -24.74 34.42 -40.89
N ARG A 88 -24.09 34.10 -39.76
CA ARG A 88 -24.55 33.09 -38.80
C ARG A 88 -25.39 33.66 -37.65
N GLY A 89 -25.52 34.98 -37.56
CA GLY A 89 -26.33 35.67 -36.55
C GLY A 89 -25.55 36.65 -35.69
N SER A 90 -26.13 37.02 -34.55
CA SER A 90 -25.62 38.07 -33.64
C SER A 90 -24.24 37.74 -33.03
N PHE A 91 -23.37 38.75 -33.01
CA PHE A 91 -22.05 38.69 -32.37
C PHE A 91 -22.18 38.51 -30.87
N THR A 92 -23.07 39.26 -30.22
CA THR A 92 -23.26 39.19 -28.76
C THR A 92 -23.67 37.79 -28.34
N ALA A 93 -24.60 37.14 -29.05
CA ALA A 93 -25.00 35.76 -28.80
C ALA A 93 -23.81 34.78 -28.92
N TYR A 94 -23.02 34.91 -29.98
CA TYR A 94 -21.83 34.06 -30.19
C TYR A 94 -20.74 34.31 -29.14
N ALA A 95 -20.50 35.57 -28.79
CA ALA A 95 -19.49 35.97 -27.82
C ALA A 95 -19.84 35.50 -26.41
N VAL A 96 -21.13 35.54 -26.01
CA VAL A 96 -21.58 34.98 -24.71
C VAL A 96 -21.20 33.51 -24.60
N ILE A 97 -21.46 32.71 -25.64
CA ILE A 97 -21.18 31.27 -25.64
C ILE A 97 -19.66 31.03 -25.56
N THR A 98 -18.88 31.76 -26.36
CA THR A 98 -17.43 31.59 -26.45
C THR A 98 -16.73 32.01 -25.16
N ILE A 99 -17.04 33.20 -24.63
CA ILE A 99 -16.47 33.73 -23.40
C ILE A 99 -16.84 32.85 -22.20
N SER A 100 -18.11 32.45 -22.09
CA SER A 100 -18.55 31.55 -21.01
C SER A 100 -17.87 30.18 -21.11
N GLY A 101 -17.64 29.68 -22.32
CA GLY A 101 -16.92 28.44 -22.56
C GLY A 101 -15.46 28.50 -22.09
N GLU A 102 -14.74 29.59 -22.40
CA GLU A 102 -13.36 29.78 -21.94
C GLU A 102 -13.28 29.94 -20.42
N LEU A 103 -14.22 30.66 -19.79
CA LEU A 103 -14.32 30.75 -18.34
C LEU A 103 -14.54 29.38 -17.69
N LYS A 104 -15.56 28.62 -18.15
CA LYS A 104 -15.82 27.25 -17.68
C LYS A 104 -14.60 26.34 -17.87
N ARG A 105 -13.92 26.45 -19.01
CA ARG A 105 -12.70 25.70 -19.29
C ARG A 105 -11.58 26.03 -18.32
N HIS A 106 -11.39 27.30 -17.97
CA HIS A 106 -10.38 27.72 -17.00
C HIS A 106 -10.62 27.07 -15.63
N PHE A 107 -11.86 27.12 -15.14
CA PHE A 107 -12.27 26.47 -13.89
C PHE A 107 -11.99 24.97 -13.89
N ARG A 108 -12.22 24.30 -15.04
CA ARG A 108 -12.02 22.86 -15.20
C ARG A 108 -10.54 22.48 -15.25
N ASP A 109 -9.74 23.21 -16.03
CA ASP A 109 -8.37 22.81 -16.36
C ASP A 109 -7.35 23.29 -15.32
N ARG A 110 -7.64 24.34 -14.52
CA ARG A 110 -6.62 25.02 -13.70
C ARG A 110 -6.89 25.13 -12.21
N THR A 111 -8.13 24.99 -11.74
CA THR A 111 -8.41 25.25 -10.33
C THR A 111 -8.51 24.01 -9.44
N TRP A 112 -8.65 22.81 -10.01
CA TRP A 112 -8.83 21.60 -9.20
C TRP A 112 -7.50 21.09 -8.64
N GLY A 113 -7.39 21.03 -7.31
CA GLY A 113 -6.21 20.50 -6.60
C GLY A 113 -6.12 18.97 -6.61
N VAL A 114 -7.21 18.28 -7.00
CA VAL A 114 -7.30 16.81 -7.08
C VAL A 114 -8.00 16.36 -8.37
N HIS A 115 -7.68 15.15 -8.83
CA HIS A 115 -8.29 14.62 -10.06
C HIS A 115 -9.75 14.20 -9.80
N VAL A 116 -10.70 14.97 -10.36
CA VAL A 116 -12.14 14.69 -10.32
C VAL A 116 -12.66 14.39 -11.73
N PRO A 117 -13.59 13.43 -11.93
CA PRO A 117 -14.15 13.16 -13.25
C PRO A 117 -14.84 14.38 -13.88
N ARG A 118 -14.68 14.56 -15.20
CA ARG A 118 -15.16 15.75 -15.94
C ARG A 118 -16.64 16.06 -15.72
N ARG A 119 -17.49 15.03 -15.80
CA ARG A 119 -18.94 15.15 -15.57
C ARG A 119 -19.26 15.82 -14.22
N VAL A 120 -18.50 15.48 -13.18
CA VAL A 120 -18.72 15.98 -11.83
C VAL A 120 -18.19 17.41 -11.69
N GLN A 121 -17.08 17.75 -12.34
CA GLN A 121 -16.56 19.13 -12.38
C GLN A 121 -17.56 20.09 -13.05
N ASP A 122 -18.08 19.71 -14.21
CA ASP A 122 -19.05 20.52 -14.96
C ASP A 122 -20.34 20.72 -14.13
N LEU A 123 -20.85 19.63 -13.53
CA LEU A 123 -22.03 19.69 -12.67
C LEU A 123 -21.79 20.56 -11.41
N SER A 124 -20.61 20.51 -10.81
CA SER A 124 -20.26 21.34 -9.63
C SER A 124 -20.33 22.84 -9.96
N LEU A 125 -19.86 23.24 -11.14
CA LEU A 125 -19.93 24.63 -11.60
C LEU A 125 -21.38 25.08 -11.87
N GLU A 126 -22.22 24.19 -12.37
CA GLU A 126 -23.64 24.43 -12.62
C GLU A 126 -24.43 24.52 -11.31
N VAL A 127 -24.17 23.62 -10.35
CA VAL A 127 -24.74 23.65 -9.00
C VAL A 127 -24.39 24.96 -8.30
N GLY A 128 -23.13 25.41 -8.34
CA GLY A 128 -22.73 26.70 -7.78
C GLY A 128 -23.47 27.90 -8.40
N HIS A 129 -23.65 27.89 -9.73
CA HIS A 129 -24.42 28.93 -10.42
C HIS A 129 -25.90 28.90 -10.05
N ALA A 130 -26.53 27.72 -10.11
CA ALA A 130 -27.94 27.54 -9.76
C ALA A 130 -28.20 27.94 -8.30
N SER A 131 -27.27 27.62 -7.40
CA SER A 131 -27.34 28.00 -5.98
C SER A 131 -27.37 29.51 -5.78
N MET A 132 -26.48 30.26 -6.45
CA MET A 132 -26.51 31.73 -6.39
C MET A 132 -27.82 32.32 -6.91
N VAL A 133 -28.29 31.84 -8.07
CA VAL A 133 -29.53 32.36 -8.68
C VAL A 133 -30.74 32.04 -7.81
N LEU A 134 -30.84 30.81 -7.28
CA LEU A 134 -31.93 30.42 -6.39
C LEU A 134 -31.87 31.16 -5.05
N THR A 135 -30.69 31.37 -4.49
CA THR A 135 -30.53 32.14 -3.25
C THR A 135 -31.06 33.56 -3.42
N SER A 136 -30.76 34.20 -4.55
CA SER A 136 -31.30 35.52 -4.87
C SER A 136 -32.83 35.55 -4.99
N SER A 137 -33.45 34.49 -5.54
CA SER A 137 -34.91 34.45 -5.71
C SER A 137 -35.66 34.00 -4.46
N LEU A 138 -35.07 33.10 -3.66
CA LEU A 138 -35.72 32.50 -2.49
C LEU A 138 -35.44 33.27 -1.19
N ALA A 139 -34.48 34.20 -1.20
CA ALA A 139 -33.96 34.89 -0.02
C ALA A 139 -33.48 33.92 1.10
N ARG A 140 -33.12 32.69 0.72
CA ARG A 140 -32.54 31.64 1.57
C ARG A 140 -31.69 30.70 0.74
N THR A 141 -30.86 29.89 1.39
CA THR A 141 -30.12 28.82 0.73
C THR A 141 -31.09 27.78 0.13
N PRO A 142 -30.92 27.39 -1.14
CA PRO A 142 -31.73 26.34 -1.76
C PRO A 142 -31.39 24.96 -1.21
N THR A 143 -32.39 24.08 -1.22
CA THR A 143 -32.24 22.67 -0.85
C THR A 143 -31.68 21.85 -2.02
N THR A 144 -31.14 20.66 -1.73
CA THR A 144 -30.64 19.73 -2.75
C THR A 144 -31.72 19.35 -3.76
N ALA A 145 -32.98 19.17 -3.32
CA ALA A 145 -34.12 18.87 -4.18
C ALA A 145 -34.43 20.01 -5.15
N GLU A 146 -34.44 21.27 -4.68
CA GLU A 146 -34.67 22.45 -5.53
C GLU A 146 -33.57 22.64 -6.58
N LEU A 147 -32.32 22.35 -6.22
CA LEU A 147 -31.19 22.35 -7.14
C LEU A 147 -31.31 21.25 -8.20
N ALA A 148 -31.68 20.04 -7.78
CA ALA A 148 -31.87 18.88 -8.64
C ALA A 148 -32.98 19.13 -9.67
N GLU A 149 -34.13 19.65 -9.22
CA GLU A 149 -35.27 20.01 -10.07
C GLU A 149 -34.87 21.06 -11.12
N ARG A 150 -34.18 22.13 -10.69
CA ARG A 150 -33.77 23.21 -11.59
C ARG A 150 -32.75 22.78 -12.63
N LEU A 151 -31.86 21.86 -12.27
CA LEU A 151 -30.79 21.38 -13.15
C LEU A 151 -31.20 20.14 -13.97
N GLY A 152 -32.34 19.53 -13.67
CA GLY A 152 -32.80 18.30 -14.36
C GLY A 152 -31.92 17.08 -14.06
N VAL A 153 -31.33 17.00 -12.87
CA VAL A 153 -30.44 15.91 -12.43
C VAL A 153 -30.98 15.25 -11.16
N SER A 154 -30.42 14.10 -10.76
CA SER A 154 -30.79 13.46 -9.50
C SER A 154 -30.20 14.18 -8.28
N GLU A 155 -30.89 14.12 -7.14
CA GLU A 155 -30.36 14.63 -5.87
C GLU A 155 -29.02 13.98 -5.47
N SER A 156 -28.80 12.71 -5.84
CA SER A 156 -27.52 12.04 -5.64
C SER A 156 -26.38 12.69 -6.43
N ALA A 157 -26.64 13.10 -7.67
CA ALA A 157 -25.64 13.78 -8.50
C ALA A 157 -25.36 15.19 -7.97
N VAL A 158 -26.37 15.89 -7.44
CA VAL A 158 -26.17 17.18 -6.75
C VAL A 158 -25.30 17.00 -5.50
N ARG A 159 -25.57 15.98 -4.66
CA ARG A 159 -24.74 15.68 -3.49
C ARG A 159 -23.29 15.35 -3.88
N GLU A 160 -23.10 14.49 -4.87
CA GLU A 160 -21.78 14.14 -5.41
C GLU A 160 -21.02 15.40 -5.87
N ALA A 161 -21.70 16.32 -6.58
CA ALA A 161 -21.11 17.57 -7.03
C ALA A 161 -20.78 18.52 -5.87
N VAL A 162 -21.65 18.63 -4.85
CA VAL A 162 -21.41 19.46 -3.66
C VAL A 162 -20.25 18.91 -2.82
N GLU A 163 -20.18 17.61 -2.60
CA GLU A 163 -19.07 16.95 -1.89
C GLU A 163 -17.76 17.12 -2.65
N SER A 164 -17.80 16.95 -3.98
CA SER A 164 -16.62 17.13 -4.83
C SER A 164 -16.13 18.57 -4.87
N ALA A 165 -16.98 19.56 -4.59
CA ALA A 165 -16.56 20.96 -4.51
C ALA A 165 -15.51 21.19 -3.42
N ALA A 166 -15.39 20.33 -2.41
CA ALA A 166 -14.29 20.38 -1.44
C ALA A 166 -12.90 20.11 -2.07
N GLY A 167 -12.86 19.41 -3.22
CA GLY A 167 -11.64 19.20 -4.02
C GLY A 167 -11.25 20.39 -4.90
N TYR A 168 -12.11 21.42 -4.97
CA TYR A 168 -11.86 22.63 -5.74
C TYR A 168 -10.85 23.56 -5.04
N ALA A 169 -10.91 23.66 -3.71
CA ALA A 169 -9.91 24.37 -2.90
C ALA A 169 -9.80 23.67 -1.53
N PRO A 170 -8.76 22.84 -1.31
CA PRO A 170 -8.57 22.22 0.00
C PRO A 170 -8.37 23.30 1.07
N ALA A 171 -8.88 23.04 2.27
CA ALA A 171 -8.61 23.91 3.41
C ALA A 171 -7.11 23.92 3.71
N SER A 172 -6.55 25.10 3.98
CA SER A 172 -5.15 25.23 4.39
C SER A 172 -4.96 24.63 5.79
N LEU A 173 -3.95 23.79 5.97
CA LEU A 173 -3.54 23.33 7.31
C LEU A 173 -3.10 24.50 8.19
N ASN A 174 -2.55 25.56 7.59
CA ASN A 174 -2.13 26.76 8.30
C ASN A 174 -3.27 27.77 8.45
N ALA A 175 -4.52 27.38 8.17
CA ALA A 175 -5.67 28.25 8.41
C ALA A 175 -5.84 28.40 9.94
N PRO A 176 -5.93 29.63 10.46
CA PRO A 176 -6.16 29.84 11.89
C PRO A 176 -7.54 29.29 12.27
N VAL A 177 -7.58 28.51 13.33
CA VAL A 177 -8.84 28.07 13.93
C VAL A 177 -9.35 29.19 14.82
N ALA A 178 -10.65 29.51 14.75
CA ALA A 178 -11.27 30.60 15.50
C ALA A 178 -10.90 30.54 17.00
N GLY A 179 -10.25 31.60 17.51
CA GLY A 179 -9.60 31.66 18.82
C GLY A 179 -8.41 32.65 18.79
N ASP A 180 -7.57 32.67 19.82
CA ASP A 180 -6.41 33.59 20.03
C ASP A 180 -5.30 33.54 18.95
N GLY A 181 -5.56 32.97 17.77
CA GLY A 181 -4.68 32.99 16.61
C GLY A 181 -3.44 32.09 16.71
N LEU A 182 -3.27 31.37 17.81
CA LEU A 182 -2.11 30.50 18.08
C LEU A 182 -2.28 29.06 17.57
N MET A 183 -3.49 28.67 17.16
CA MET A 183 -3.82 27.30 16.80
C MET A 183 -4.22 27.24 15.32
N GLU A 184 -3.52 26.42 14.56
CA GLU A 184 -3.75 26.20 13.14
C GLU A 184 -4.62 24.94 12.94
N PHE A 185 -5.29 24.83 11.78
CA PHE A 185 -6.13 23.67 11.47
C PHE A 185 -5.33 22.36 11.49
N GLY A 186 -4.06 22.40 11.10
CA GLY A 186 -3.13 21.28 11.16
C GLY A 186 -2.89 20.76 12.57
N ASP A 187 -2.92 21.63 13.59
CA ASP A 187 -2.70 21.23 14.99
C ASP A 187 -3.86 20.39 15.55
N LEU A 188 -5.03 20.46 14.91
CA LEU A 188 -6.20 19.66 15.27
C LEU A 188 -6.21 18.27 14.63
N ILE A 189 -5.33 18.02 13.66
CA ILE A 189 -5.24 16.73 12.98
C ILE A 189 -4.38 15.81 13.84
N GLY A 190 -5.05 14.93 14.59
CA GLY A 190 -4.37 13.86 15.31
C GLY A 190 -3.79 12.81 14.36
N GLU A 191 -2.69 12.21 14.77
CA GLU A 191 -2.12 11.02 14.15
C GLU A 191 -2.48 9.77 14.96
N PRO A 192 -2.59 8.59 14.31
CA PRO A 192 -2.68 7.34 15.05
C PRO A 192 -1.42 7.13 15.89
N ASP A 193 -1.59 6.94 17.19
CA ASP A 193 -0.51 6.62 18.12
C ASP A 193 -0.26 5.10 18.09
N GLU A 194 0.73 4.67 17.29
CA GLU A 194 1.12 3.26 17.15
C GLU A 194 1.48 2.62 18.51
N ASP A 195 2.02 3.39 19.45
CA ASP A 195 2.38 2.89 20.76
C ASP A 195 1.14 2.58 21.60
N LEU A 196 0.08 3.39 21.44
CA LEU A 196 -1.22 3.19 22.07
C LEU A 196 -1.96 1.99 21.48
N GLU A 197 -1.91 1.82 20.15
CA GLU A 197 -2.45 0.63 19.47
C GLU A 197 -1.73 -0.65 19.94
N ALA A 198 -0.42 -0.60 20.12
CA ALA A 198 0.39 -1.73 20.55
C ALA A 198 0.21 -2.11 22.04
N VAL A 199 -0.42 -1.28 22.88
CA VAL A 199 -0.60 -1.58 24.32
C VAL A 199 -1.36 -2.89 24.52
N THR A 200 -2.45 -3.09 23.78
CA THR A 200 -3.30 -4.28 23.89
C THR A 200 -2.51 -5.54 23.52
N ASP A 201 -1.71 -5.48 22.46
CA ASP A 201 -0.85 -6.57 22.02
C ASP A 201 0.24 -6.86 23.05
N LYS A 202 0.92 -5.83 23.57
CA LYS A 202 1.96 -5.95 24.60
C LYS A 202 1.42 -6.62 25.88
N LEU A 203 0.23 -6.22 26.33
CA LEU A 203 -0.43 -6.82 27.50
C LEU A 203 -0.78 -8.29 27.26
N THR A 204 -1.36 -8.59 26.09
CA THR A 204 -1.77 -9.95 25.71
C THR A 204 -0.55 -10.88 25.61
N VAL A 205 0.51 -10.45 24.91
CA VAL A 205 1.75 -11.21 24.79
C VAL A 205 2.39 -11.45 26.16
N THR A 206 2.36 -10.48 27.06
CA THR A 206 2.93 -10.63 28.41
C THR A 206 2.25 -11.74 29.21
N ASP A 207 0.91 -11.83 29.18
CA ASP A 207 0.18 -12.93 29.83
C ASP A 207 0.50 -14.28 29.17
N LEU A 208 0.49 -14.33 27.84
CA LEU A 208 0.76 -15.56 27.08
C LEU A 208 2.19 -16.07 27.30
N LEU A 209 3.17 -15.17 27.39
CA LEU A 209 4.55 -15.53 27.70
C LEU A 209 4.63 -16.24 29.05
N LEU A 210 3.89 -15.82 30.08
CA LEU A 210 3.90 -16.47 31.40
C LEU A 210 3.38 -17.92 31.37
N ARG A 211 2.52 -18.25 30.41
CA ARG A 211 2.00 -19.61 30.19
C ARG A 211 3.01 -20.54 29.53
N LEU A 212 4.06 -20.00 28.90
CA LEU A 212 5.17 -20.79 28.38
C LEU A 212 6.07 -21.27 29.54
N PRO A 213 6.70 -22.45 29.40
CA PRO A 213 7.68 -22.92 30.37
C PRO A 213 8.89 -21.98 30.44
N ALA A 214 9.58 -21.99 31.59
CA ALA A 214 10.66 -21.06 31.87
C ALA A 214 11.80 -21.10 30.83
N ARG A 215 12.06 -22.27 30.25
CA ARG A 215 13.10 -22.48 29.23
C ARG A 215 12.77 -21.73 27.93
N GLU A 216 11.55 -21.89 27.42
CA GLU A 216 11.08 -21.22 26.20
C GLU A 216 10.99 -19.71 26.39
N ARG A 217 10.49 -19.24 27.54
CA ARG A 217 10.50 -17.80 27.87
C ARG A 217 11.92 -17.23 27.87
N ARG A 218 12.86 -17.93 28.51
CA ARG A 218 14.27 -17.49 28.56
C ARG A 218 14.88 -17.45 27.17
N MET A 219 14.58 -18.43 26.33
CA MET A 219 15.02 -18.48 24.93
C MET A 219 14.47 -17.31 24.11
N LEU A 220 13.18 -16.98 24.25
CA LEU A 220 12.56 -15.81 23.61
C LEU A 220 13.17 -14.50 24.12
N ALA A 221 13.38 -14.36 25.42
CA ALA A 221 14.03 -13.18 26.00
C ALA A 221 15.46 -12.99 25.47
N MET A 222 16.27 -14.05 25.43
CA MET A 222 17.62 -13.98 24.84
C MET A 222 17.59 -13.60 23.36
N ARG A 223 16.59 -14.08 22.61
CA ARG A 223 16.47 -13.81 21.17
C ARG A 223 16.02 -12.38 20.87
N PHE A 224 14.95 -11.91 21.52
CA PHE A 224 14.27 -10.67 21.14
C PHE A 224 14.64 -9.46 22.01
N TYR A 225 15.01 -9.67 23.28
CA TYR A 225 15.53 -8.60 24.15
C TYR A 225 17.06 -8.60 24.21
N GLY A 226 17.66 -9.80 24.25
CA GLY A 226 19.12 -9.96 24.33
C GLY A 226 19.84 -9.91 22.98
N ASN A 227 19.10 -9.82 21.85
CA ASN A 227 19.64 -9.85 20.47
C ASN A 227 20.62 -10.98 20.17
N ARG A 228 20.52 -12.11 20.88
CA ARG A 228 21.44 -13.23 20.72
C ARG A 228 21.11 -14.07 19.48
N THR A 229 22.14 -14.60 18.85
CA THR A 229 22.02 -15.58 17.78
C THR A 229 21.55 -16.92 18.33
N GLN A 230 20.93 -17.75 17.47
CA GLN A 230 20.50 -19.10 17.88
C GLN A 230 21.68 -19.99 18.29
N ALA A 231 22.88 -19.74 17.75
CA ALA A 231 24.11 -20.45 18.12
C ALA A 231 24.57 -20.08 19.55
N GLU A 232 24.54 -18.80 19.90
CA GLU A 232 24.87 -18.34 21.27
C GLU A 232 23.85 -18.84 22.30
N ILE A 233 22.56 -18.82 21.92
CA ILE A 233 21.49 -19.39 22.75
C ILE A 233 21.67 -20.89 22.95
N ALA A 234 22.06 -21.62 21.90
CA ALA A 234 22.34 -23.04 21.95
C ALA A 234 23.52 -23.37 22.87
N ALA A 235 24.59 -22.58 22.79
CA ALA A 235 25.74 -22.70 23.67
C ALA A 235 25.36 -22.47 25.15
N GLU A 236 24.56 -21.45 25.45
CA GLU A 236 24.12 -21.17 26.82
C GLU A 236 23.18 -22.25 27.38
N LEU A 237 22.29 -22.79 26.55
CA LEU A 237 21.31 -23.80 26.97
C LEU A 237 21.84 -25.24 26.89
N GLY A 238 23.05 -25.46 26.37
CA GLY A 238 23.65 -26.79 26.24
C GLY A 238 22.95 -27.69 25.22
N ILE A 239 22.29 -27.13 24.20
CA ILE A 239 21.57 -27.88 23.16
C ILE A 239 22.06 -27.52 21.76
N SER A 240 21.61 -28.24 20.72
CA SER A 240 21.98 -27.90 19.34
C SER A 240 21.26 -26.63 18.84
N GLN A 241 21.91 -25.87 17.95
CA GLN A 241 21.29 -24.70 17.32
C GLN A 241 20.02 -25.05 16.54
N MET A 242 19.98 -26.23 15.91
CA MET A 242 18.79 -26.71 15.22
C MET A 242 17.64 -26.97 16.21
N HIS A 243 17.94 -27.48 17.40
CA HIS A 243 16.95 -27.64 18.48
C HIS A 243 16.43 -26.27 18.97
N VAL A 244 17.29 -25.27 19.18
CA VAL A 244 16.87 -23.89 19.49
C VAL A 244 15.93 -23.34 18.42
N SER A 245 16.27 -23.51 17.14
CA SER A 245 15.44 -23.05 16.03
C SER A 245 14.05 -23.69 16.04
N ARG A 246 13.97 -25.02 16.21
CA ARG A 246 12.69 -25.75 16.32
C ARG A 246 11.86 -25.25 17.52
N LEU A 247 12.48 -25.04 18.67
CA LEU A 247 11.78 -24.52 19.87
C LEU A 247 11.27 -23.10 19.67
N LEU A 248 12.07 -22.20 19.08
CA LEU A 248 11.68 -20.82 18.79
C LEU A 248 10.50 -20.78 17.83
N SER A 249 10.57 -21.53 16.72
CA SER A 249 9.49 -21.60 15.74
C SER A 249 8.19 -22.11 16.36
N ARG A 250 8.27 -23.13 17.24
CA ARG A 250 7.10 -23.65 17.96
C ARG A 250 6.52 -22.62 18.93
N ALA A 251 7.37 -21.97 19.74
CA ALA A 251 6.95 -20.94 20.68
C ALA A 251 6.27 -19.76 19.97
N LEU A 252 6.84 -19.29 18.86
CA LEU A 252 6.27 -18.20 18.05
C LEU A 252 4.96 -18.61 17.37
N SER A 253 4.86 -19.84 16.86
CA SER A 253 3.63 -20.34 16.24
C SER A 253 2.49 -20.42 17.26
N TRP A 254 2.78 -20.96 18.45
CA TRP A 254 1.82 -21.02 19.55
C TRP A 254 1.42 -19.62 20.03
N LEU A 255 2.37 -18.69 20.20
CA LEU A 255 2.07 -17.31 20.59
C LEU A 255 1.13 -16.64 19.57
N ARG A 256 1.40 -16.81 18.27
CA ARG A 256 0.56 -16.27 17.21
C ARG A 256 -0.86 -16.85 17.25
N GLU A 257 -0.98 -18.16 17.42
CA GLU A 257 -2.29 -18.82 17.53
C GLU A 257 -3.05 -18.36 18.79
N ALA A 258 -2.34 -18.27 19.91
CA ALA A 258 -2.91 -17.84 21.19
C ALA A 258 -3.33 -16.36 21.19
N MET A 259 -2.64 -15.48 20.45
CA MET A 259 -3.04 -14.09 20.27
C MET A 259 -4.31 -13.92 19.43
N LEU A 260 -4.62 -14.88 18.55
CA LEU A 260 -5.78 -14.84 17.66
C LEU A 260 -7.00 -15.58 18.24
N SER A 261 -6.91 -16.11 19.47
CA SER A 261 -7.96 -16.91 20.10
C SER A 261 -8.38 -16.33 21.46
N ASP A 262 -9.69 -16.23 21.71
CA ASP A 262 -10.23 -15.82 23.02
C ASP A 262 -9.89 -16.82 24.14
N THR A 263 -9.64 -18.08 23.78
CA THR A 263 -9.18 -19.12 24.71
C THR A 263 -7.84 -19.66 24.20
N PRO A 264 -6.71 -19.22 24.78
CA PRO A 264 -5.40 -19.63 24.27
C PRO A 264 -5.21 -21.13 24.43
N PRO A 265 -4.71 -21.84 23.40
CA PRO A 265 -4.48 -23.28 23.46
C PRO A 265 -3.50 -23.60 24.58
N ARG A 266 -3.66 -24.74 25.24
CA ARG A 266 -2.69 -25.17 26.26
C ARG A 266 -1.34 -25.36 25.59
N TRP A 267 -0.28 -24.84 26.20
CA TRP A 267 1.06 -25.18 25.77
C TRP A 267 1.27 -26.67 26.01
N GLU A 268 1.37 -27.44 24.93
CA GLU A 268 1.76 -28.84 25.00
C GLU A 268 3.27 -28.89 25.31
N ALA A 269 3.60 -28.71 26.59
CA ALA A 269 4.91 -29.07 27.12
C ALA A 269 5.06 -30.57 26.91
N SER A 270 5.71 -30.95 25.81
CA SER A 270 6.29 -32.26 25.66
C SER A 270 7.46 -32.38 26.66
N ASP A 271 7.12 -32.49 27.94
CA ASP A 271 8.00 -32.97 29.03
C ASP A 271 8.06 -34.50 29.03
N ARG A 272 7.41 -35.14 28.05
CA ARG A 272 7.92 -36.41 27.54
C ARG A 272 9.23 -36.09 26.82
N PRO A 273 10.39 -36.66 27.20
CA PRO A 273 11.53 -36.66 26.29
C PRO A 273 10.95 -37.09 24.95
N SER A 274 11.22 -36.33 23.89
CA SER A 274 10.72 -36.60 22.55
C SER A 274 10.82 -38.11 22.31
N SER A 275 9.70 -38.81 22.48
CA SER A 275 9.54 -40.22 22.11
C SER A 275 9.54 -40.38 20.58
N HIS A 276 9.90 -39.28 19.90
CA HIS A 276 10.10 -39.12 18.48
C HIS A 276 11.53 -38.60 18.20
N ASN A 277 12.55 -39.03 18.96
CA ASN A 277 13.77 -39.43 18.25
C ASN A 277 13.52 -40.87 17.80
N GLY A 278 12.79 -40.98 16.68
CA GLY A 278 12.39 -42.21 16.00
C GLY A 278 13.57 -43.05 15.49
N MET A 279 14.75 -42.84 16.07
CA MET A 279 15.92 -43.66 15.86
C MET A 279 15.69 -45.05 16.49
N GLN A 280 15.33 -46.00 15.65
CA GLN A 280 15.28 -47.42 15.97
C GLN A 280 16.54 -48.08 15.42
N VAL A 281 17.18 -48.89 16.28
CA VAL A 281 18.31 -49.74 15.90
C VAL A 281 17.92 -51.17 16.23
N THR A 282 17.78 -52.01 15.20
CA THR A 282 17.58 -53.46 15.39
C THR A 282 18.81 -54.21 14.90
N VAL A 283 19.15 -55.30 15.57
CA VAL A 283 20.26 -56.18 15.16
C VAL A 283 19.66 -57.54 14.86
N ASP A 284 19.65 -57.90 13.59
CA ASP A 284 19.04 -59.12 13.08
C ASP A 284 20.14 -60.04 12.53
N ARG A 285 19.97 -61.36 12.66
CA ARG A 285 20.92 -62.34 12.11
C ARG A 285 20.54 -62.65 10.67
N ASP A 286 21.51 -62.56 9.77
CA ASP A 286 21.35 -62.89 8.35
C ASP A 286 22.48 -63.83 7.91
N GLY A 287 22.15 -65.11 7.71
CA GLY A 287 23.11 -66.17 7.43
C GLY A 287 24.21 -66.27 8.50
N ALA A 288 25.47 -66.13 8.10
CA ALA A 288 26.64 -66.15 8.98
C ALA A 288 27.01 -64.76 9.55
N GLY A 289 26.23 -63.72 9.22
CA GLY A 289 26.47 -62.31 9.58
C GLY A 289 25.40 -61.71 10.48
N LEU A 290 25.60 -60.45 10.87
CA LEU A 290 24.61 -59.62 11.58
C LEU A 290 24.30 -58.36 10.76
N VAL A 291 23.03 -57.97 10.72
CA VAL A 291 22.55 -56.75 10.05
C VAL A 291 22.05 -55.78 11.11
N VAL A 292 22.67 -54.61 11.20
CA VAL A 292 22.26 -53.50 12.06
C VAL A 292 21.39 -52.55 11.24
N ARG A 293 20.07 -52.62 11.42
CA ARG A 293 19.13 -51.73 10.72
C ARG A 293 18.91 -50.47 11.52
N VAL A 294 19.11 -49.32 10.86
CA VAL A 294 18.94 -48.01 11.47
C VAL A 294 17.85 -47.25 10.73
N ARG A 295 16.85 -46.79 11.48
CA ARG A 295 15.79 -45.91 10.98
C ARG A 295 15.70 -44.68 11.85
N GLY A 296 15.65 -43.47 11.30
CA GLY A 296 15.59 -42.21 12.03
C GLY A 296 16.88 -41.38 11.94
N GLU A 297 16.81 -40.12 12.40
CA GLU A 297 17.98 -39.21 12.41
C GLU A 297 19.06 -39.74 13.38
N VAL A 298 20.32 -39.73 12.94
CA VAL A 298 21.48 -40.07 13.76
C VAL A 298 22.20 -38.77 14.13
N ASP A 299 21.95 -38.30 15.35
CA ASP A 299 22.48 -37.08 15.93
C ASP A 299 23.26 -37.35 17.22
N ARG A 300 23.84 -36.31 17.83
CA ARG A 300 24.50 -36.39 19.15
C ARG A 300 23.68 -37.12 20.21
N ASP A 301 22.36 -36.94 20.24
CA ASP A 301 21.48 -37.46 21.29
C ASP A 301 21.14 -38.95 21.04
N THR A 302 21.28 -39.43 19.81
CA THR A 302 20.96 -40.80 19.38
C THR A 302 22.16 -41.65 19.02
N ALA A 303 23.33 -41.03 18.82
CA ALA A 303 24.59 -41.68 18.48
C ALA A 303 24.96 -42.84 19.43
N GLU A 304 24.63 -42.73 20.72
CA GLU A 304 24.93 -43.81 21.67
C GLU A 304 24.12 -45.09 21.39
N ARG A 305 22.89 -44.99 20.87
CA ARG A 305 22.09 -46.17 20.49
C ARG A 305 22.71 -46.90 19.31
N LEU A 306 23.20 -46.15 18.32
CA LEU A 306 23.98 -46.72 17.22
C LEU A 306 25.23 -47.44 17.75
N ARG A 307 25.96 -46.80 18.67
CA ARG A 307 27.18 -47.36 19.27
C ARG A 307 26.90 -48.67 20.01
N VAL A 308 25.79 -48.77 20.75
CA VAL A 308 25.37 -50.00 21.43
C VAL A 308 25.03 -51.10 20.41
N GLY A 309 24.24 -50.79 19.38
CA GLY A 309 23.87 -51.76 18.33
C GLY A 309 25.07 -52.30 17.56
N LEU A 310 26.00 -51.43 17.19
CA LEU A 310 27.24 -51.83 16.51
C LEU A 310 28.13 -52.69 17.41
N ARG A 311 28.30 -52.32 18.69
CA ARG A 311 29.09 -53.13 19.66
C ARG A 311 28.54 -54.56 19.78
N HIS A 312 27.22 -54.72 19.81
CA HIS A 312 26.60 -56.04 19.84
C HIS A 312 26.89 -56.83 18.55
N ALA A 313 26.83 -56.16 17.39
CA ALA A 313 27.08 -56.80 16.10
C ALA A 313 28.55 -57.24 15.89
N MET A 314 29.52 -56.59 16.56
CA MET A 314 30.94 -56.91 16.45
C MET A 314 31.34 -58.30 16.99
N SER A 315 30.39 -59.12 17.47
CA SER A 315 30.64 -60.54 17.79
C SER A 315 30.60 -61.46 16.58
N SER A 316 30.15 -60.98 15.41
CA SER A 316 30.09 -61.74 14.15
C SER A 316 31.31 -61.49 13.27
N ARG A 317 31.60 -62.41 12.33
CA ARG A 317 32.66 -62.22 11.31
C ARG A 317 32.28 -61.21 10.24
N THR A 318 30.98 -61.01 10.01
CA THR A 318 30.47 -60.10 8.98
C THR A 318 29.33 -59.27 9.55
N VAL A 319 29.39 -57.95 9.36
CA VAL A 319 28.41 -56.97 9.86
C VAL A 319 27.99 -56.02 8.74
N VAL A 320 26.69 -55.95 8.48
CA VAL A 320 26.09 -55.00 7.52
C VAL A 320 25.30 -53.95 8.27
N VAL A 321 25.56 -52.68 7.99
CA VAL A 321 24.84 -51.55 8.60
C VAL A 321 23.89 -50.96 7.57
N ASP A 322 22.59 -51.18 7.74
CA ASP A 322 21.54 -50.74 6.81
C ASP A 322 21.05 -49.34 7.19
N PHE A 323 21.36 -48.37 6.33
CA PHE A 323 21.04 -46.95 6.46
C PHE A 323 19.92 -46.49 5.53
N SER A 324 19.13 -47.41 4.95
CA SER A 324 17.98 -47.09 4.10
C SER A 324 16.97 -46.15 4.76
N GLY A 325 16.79 -46.28 6.08
CA GLY A 325 15.88 -45.46 6.89
C GLY A 325 16.52 -44.25 7.55
N VAL A 326 17.76 -43.87 7.21
CA VAL A 326 18.47 -42.76 7.84
C VAL A 326 18.43 -41.52 6.93
N PRO A 327 17.62 -40.49 7.25
CA PRO A 327 17.54 -39.28 6.45
C PRO A 327 18.71 -38.31 6.72
N LEU A 328 19.33 -38.40 7.91
CA LEU A 328 20.35 -37.46 8.37
C LEU A 328 21.34 -38.15 9.32
N ILE A 329 22.63 -37.84 9.16
CA ILE A 329 23.70 -38.20 10.10
C ILE A 329 24.56 -36.97 10.40
N ASP A 330 24.82 -36.69 11.68
CA ASP A 330 25.71 -35.61 12.10
C ASP A 330 27.14 -36.11 12.40
N ALA A 331 28.01 -35.20 12.84
CA ALA A 331 29.39 -35.53 13.19
C ALA A 331 29.52 -36.58 14.31
N ALA A 332 28.57 -36.63 15.26
CA ALA A 332 28.59 -37.63 16.33
C ALA A 332 28.23 -39.01 15.79
N GLY A 333 27.24 -39.10 14.90
CA GLY A 333 26.89 -40.34 14.19
C GLY A 333 28.03 -40.85 13.30
N VAL A 334 28.69 -39.96 12.57
CA VAL A 334 29.88 -40.29 11.76
C VAL A 334 31.00 -40.82 12.64
N SER A 335 31.30 -40.16 13.76
CA SER A 335 32.34 -40.61 14.70
C SER A 335 32.09 -42.03 15.20
N VAL A 336 30.84 -42.38 15.50
CA VAL A 336 30.47 -43.75 15.92
C VAL A 336 30.81 -44.79 14.85
N LEU A 337 30.58 -44.47 13.57
CA LEU A 337 30.89 -45.39 12.47
C LEU A 337 32.40 -45.50 12.25
N VAL A 338 33.13 -44.39 12.34
CA VAL A 338 34.60 -44.42 12.27
C VAL A 338 35.15 -45.32 13.38
N ASP A 339 34.72 -45.13 14.62
CA ASP A 339 35.13 -45.97 15.76
C ASP A 339 34.82 -47.46 15.53
N ALA A 340 33.63 -47.76 14.99
CA ALA A 340 33.21 -49.12 14.71
C ALA A 340 34.06 -49.77 13.60
N THR A 341 34.42 -49.04 12.56
CA THR A 341 35.24 -49.55 11.45
C THR A 341 36.69 -49.82 11.86
N LEU A 342 37.27 -48.94 12.69
CA LEU A 342 38.58 -49.17 13.28
C LEU A 342 38.57 -50.40 14.20
N THR A 343 37.52 -50.56 15.00
CA THR A 343 37.35 -51.72 15.88
C THR A 343 37.18 -53.01 15.08
N ALA A 344 36.43 -52.98 13.98
CA ALA A 344 36.23 -54.11 13.09
C ALA A 344 37.55 -54.56 12.44
N ALA A 345 38.36 -53.60 11.95
CA ALA A 345 39.67 -53.89 11.38
C ALA A 345 40.63 -54.55 12.39
N ALA A 346 40.65 -54.07 13.64
CA ALA A 346 41.46 -54.66 14.70
C ALA A 346 41.05 -56.10 15.08
N LYS A 347 39.77 -56.45 14.89
CA LYS A 347 39.22 -57.78 15.19
C LYS A 347 39.14 -58.72 13.98
N GLY A 348 39.50 -58.26 12.78
CA GLY A 348 39.34 -59.02 11.55
C GLY A 348 37.86 -59.28 11.18
N VAL A 349 36.97 -58.34 11.52
CA VAL A 349 35.54 -58.39 11.18
C VAL A 349 35.30 -57.57 9.93
N ASP A 350 34.58 -58.13 8.95
CA ASP A 350 34.17 -57.40 7.75
C ASP A 350 32.92 -56.57 8.04
N ILE A 351 33.04 -55.24 7.94
CA ILE A 351 31.94 -54.29 8.12
C ILE A 351 31.66 -53.56 6.80
N CYS A 352 30.38 -53.43 6.43
CA CYS A 352 29.94 -52.64 5.27
C CYS A 352 28.66 -51.85 5.58
N VAL A 353 28.43 -50.73 4.88
CA VAL A 353 27.23 -49.90 5.01
C VAL A 353 26.39 -50.02 3.74
N SER A 354 25.12 -50.42 3.89
CA SER A 354 24.18 -50.60 2.78
C SER A 354 23.03 -49.59 2.86
N GLY A 355 22.40 -49.31 1.72
CA GLY A 355 21.17 -48.51 1.67
C GLY A 355 21.32 -47.02 2.01
N ALA A 356 22.54 -46.49 2.19
CA ALA A 356 22.74 -45.09 2.54
C ALA A 356 22.16 -44.14 1.48
N GLN A 357 21.26 -43.25 1.89
CA GLN A 357 20.67 -42.24 1.02
C GLN A 357 21.75 -41.28 0.46
N PRO A 358 21.54 -40.62 -0.71
CA PRO A 358 22.59 -39.84 -1.39
C PRO A 358 23.28 -38.78 -0.53
N TYR A 359 22.53 -38.14 0.37
CA TYR A 359 23.09 -37.15 1.30
C TYR A 359 23.99 -37.79 2.36
N VAL A 360 23.52 -38.85 3.01
CA VAL A 360 24.28 -39.63 4.01
C VAL A 360 25.52 -40.26 3.37
N ALA A 361 25.40 -40.85 2.18
CA ALA A 361 26.52 -41.42 1.45
C ALA A 361 27.63 -40.39 1.15
N ARG A 362 27.26 -39.15 0.77
CA ARG A 362 28.23 -38.05 0.59
C ARG A 362 28.94 -37.69 1.89
N ILE A 363 28.22 -37.60 3.01
CA ILE A 363 28.83 -37.30 4.32
C ILE A 363 29.83 -38.40 4.69
N LEU A 364 29.46 -39.66 4.53
CA LEU A 364 30.34 -40.80 4.83
C LEU A 364 31.57 -40.82 3.94
N ALA A 365 31.43 -40.54 2.64
CA ALA A 365 32.55 -40.46 1.71
C ALA A 365 33.56 -39.36 2.09
N VAL A 366 33.08 -38.14 2.39
CA VAL A 366 33.93 -37.03 2.85
C VAL A 366 34.61 -37.34 4.18
N SER A 367 33.98 -38.18 5.01
CA SER A 367 34.51 -38.60 6.31
C SER A 367 35.49 -39.79 6.23
N GLY A 368 35.89 -40.21 5.02
CA GLY A 368 36.86 -41.29 4.82
C GLY A 368 36.27 -42.71 4.92
N LEU A 369 34.94 -42.86 4.96
CA LEU A 369 34.24 -44.15 5.07
C LEU A 369 33.84 -44.74 3.70
N GLU A 370 34.40 -44.23 2.61
CA GLU A 370 34.07 -44.66 1.24
C GLU A 370 34.34 -46.15 1.01
N ASN A 371 35.39 -46.70 1.63
CA ASN A 371 35.75 -48.11 1.53
C ASN A 371 34.69 -49.05 2.11
N VAL A 372 33.91 -48.57 3.08
CA VAL A 372 32.88 -49.36 3.79
C VAL A 372 31.53 -49.28 3.05
N LEU A 373 31.31 -48.23 2.26
CA LEU A 373 30.17 -48.11 1.34
C LEU A 373 30.28 -49.05 0.13
N ARG A 374 31.51 -49.38 -0.30
CA ARG A 374 31.78 -50.20 -1.51
C ARG A 374 31.90 -51.70 -1.25
N ARG A 375 31.85 -52.13 0.02
CA ARG A 375 32.12 -53.52 0.46
C ARG A 375 30.86 -54.35 0.76
N CYS A 376 29.68 -53.81 0.45
CA CYS A 376 28.45 -54.59 0.31
C CYS A 376 28.24 -54.93 -1.17
#